data_AF-A0A3M5VAI5-F1
#
_entry.id   AF-A0A3M5VAI5-F1
#
_cell.length_a   1.000
_cell.length_b   1.000
_cell.length_c   1.000
_cell.angle_alpha   90.00
_cell.angle_beta   90.00
_cell.angle_gamma   90.00
#
_symmetry.space_group_name_H-M   'P 1'
#
loop_
_entity.id
_entity.type
_entity.pdbx_description
1 polymer ?
#
loop_
_entity_poly.entity_id
_entity_poly.type
_entity_poly.pdbx_seq_one_letter_code
_entity_poly.pdbx_strand_id
1 'polypeptide(L)'
;MTLEDLHDQRVAPELHALSHWCWQTSSSDSLAVAMAATNYAIEGATGEWSAVVCSTGVYAEAFAEETRKKSMKWLKMHALYDDAHPWEALEIICTLVGNKPSLQLQAELRQAVTKSYDYMYLFLERCIQLDKVKSPRGRVAALEM
;
A
#
# COMPACT_ATOMS: atom_id res chain seq x y z
N MET A 1 10.50 1.03 -16.90
CA MET A 1 10.49 1.84 -15.67
C MET A 1 11.92 2.13 -15.28
N THR A 2 12.33 3.38 -15.43
CA THR A 2 13.62 3.93 -15.03
C THR A 2 13.47 4.73 -13.74
N LEU A 3 14.57 5.26 -13.19
CA LEU A 3 14.50 6.21 -12.08
C LEU A 3 13.82 7.53 -12.48
N GLU A 4 14.04 7.97 -13.72
CA GLU A 4 13.40 9.17 -14.28
C GLU A 4 11.88 8.99 -14.37
N ASP A 5 11.41 7.82 -14.83
CA ASP A 5 9.98 7.49 -14.84
C ASP A 5 9.34 7.62 -13.44
N LEU A 6 10.09 7.25 -12.39
CA LEU A 6 9.64 7.39 -10.99
C LEU A 6 9.64 8.84 -10.53
N HIS A 7 10.61 9.68 -10.93
CA HIS A 7 10.64 11.08 -10.53
C HIS A 7 9.54 11.91 -11.22
N ASP A 8 9.23 11.60 -12.47
CA ASP A 8 8.24 12.32 -13.27
C ASP A 8 6.81 12.22 -12.72
N GLN A 9 6.50 11.17 -11.95
CA GLN A 9 5.20 10.97 -11.28
C GLN A 9 3.98 11.13 -12.22
N ARG A 10 4.14 10.76 -13.51
CA ARG A 10 3.11 10.81 -14.56
C ARG A 10 2.08 9.69 -14.40
N VAL A 11 1.31 9.76 -13.33
CA VAL A 11 0.21 8.84 -12.99
C VAL A 11 -1.09 9.58 -12.75
N ALA A 12 -2.21 8.86 -12.71
CA ALA A 12 -3.51 9.46 -12.44
C ALA A 12 -3.58 10.00 -10.98
N PRO A 13 -4.32 11.09 -10.72
CA PRO A 13 -4.35 11.73 -9.41
C PRO A 13 -4.84 10.81 -8.28
N GLU A 14 -5.67 9.81 -8.59
CA GLU A 14 -6.12 8.80 -7.63
C GLU A 14 -4.93 8.04 -6.99
N LEU A 15 -3.82 7.88 -7.73
CA LEU A 15 -2.62 7.21 -7.22
C LEU A 15 -1.81 8.11 -6.28
N HIS A 16 -1.99 9.43 -6.35
CA HIS A 16 -1.31 10.40 -5.47
C HIS A 16 -2.03 10.63 -4.14
N ALA A 17 -3.34 10.36 -4.08
CA ALA A 17 -4.17 10.65 -2.92
C ALA A 17 -3.63 10.05 -1.61
N LEU A 18 -3.13 8.81 -1.65
CA LEU A 18 -2.52 8.15 -0.50
C LEU A 18 -1.30 8.92 0.03
N SER A 19 -0.43 9.40 -0.86
CA SER A 19 0.79 10.13 -0.48
C SER A 19 0.46 11.48 0.19
N HIS A 20 -0.53 12.20 -0.35
CA HIS A 20 -0.99 13.47 0.21
C HIS A 20 -1.63 13.27 1.58
N TRP A 21 -2.43 12.21 1.74
CA TRP A 21 -3.01 11.83 3.02
C TRP A 21 -1.92 11.51 4.06
N CYS A 22 -0.92 10.69 3.69
CA CYS A 22 0.20 10.36 4.58
C CYS A 22 0.93 11.63 5.03
N TRP A 23 1.25 12.53 4.10
CA TRP A 23 1.90 13.78 4.45
C TRP A 23 1.04 14.65 5.37
N GLN A 24 -0.25 14.81 5.05
CA GLN A 24 -1.18 15.60 5.85
C GLN A 24 -1.25 15.06 7.28
N THR A 25 -1.57 13.78 7.47
CA THR A 25 -1.74 13.20 8.80
C THR A 25 -0.44 13.25 9.60
N SER A 26 0.71 12.97 8.98
CA SER A 26 2.02 13.09 9.64
C SER A 26 2.40 14.52 10.00
N SER A 27 1.87 15.52 9.30
CA SER A 27 2.19 16.93 9.54
C SER A 27 1.23 17.63 10.50
N SER A 28 -0.03 17.20 10.58
CA SER A 28 -1.08 17.96 11.29
C SER A 28 -1.78 17.19 12.40
N ASP A 29 -1.84 15.86 12.33
CA ASP A 29 -2.60 15.06 13.29
C ASP A 29 -1.75 14.71 14.51
N SER A 30 -2.40 14.21 15.57
CA SER A 30 -1.68 13.71 16.74
C SER A 30 -0.81 12.50 16.39
N LEU A 31 0.27 12.27 17.16
CA LEU A 31 1.18 11.14 16.94
C LEU A 31 0.43 9.80 16.85
N ALA A 32 -0.53 9.54 17.75
CA ALA A 32 -1.29 8.30 17.74
C ALA A 32 -2.14 8.13 16.47
N VAL A 33 -2.73 9.22 15.96
CA VAL A 33 -3.55 9.21 14.74
C VAL A 33 -2.68 9.01 13.50
N ALA A 34 -1.57 9.73 13.40
CA ALA A 34 -0.63 9.58 12.30
C ALA A 34 -0.05 8.16 12.25
N MET A 35 0.42 7.62 13.38
CA MET A 35 0.94 6.25 13.46
C MET A 35 -0.13 5.19 13.12
N ALA A 36 -1.39 5.41 13.54
CA ALA A 36 -2.49 4.53 13.17
C ALA A 36 -2.72 4.53 11.64
N ALA A 37 -2.66 5.71 11.03
CA ALA A 37 -2.84 5.88 9.59
C ALA A 37 -1.68 5.31 8.75
N THR A 38 -0.43 5.35 9.24
CA THR A 38 0.74 4.94 8.48
C THR A 38 1.30 3.59 8.91
N ASN A 39 1.84 3.50 10.13
CA ASN A 39 2.60 2.34 10.57
C ASN A 39 1.70 1.13 10.89
N TYR A 40 0.50 1.37 11.42
CA TYR A 40 -0.45 0.29 11.62
C TYR A 40 -1.16 -0.08 10.31
N ALA A 41 -1.88 0.88 9.71
CA ALA A 41 -2.72 0.58 8.55
C ALA A 41 -1.91 0.23 7.30
N ILE A 42 -1.02 1.12 6.84
CA ILE A 42 -0.36 0.95 5.54
C ILE A 42 0.66 -0.19 5.59
N GLU A 43 1.51 -0.25 6.63
CA GLU A 43 2.51 -1.34 6.72
C GLU A 43 1.85 -2.70 6.93
N GLY A 44 0.82 -2.79 7.79
CA GLY A 44 0.07 -4.03 8.00
C GLY A 44 -0.57 -4.54 6.70
N ALA A 45 -1.32 -3.68 6.00
CA ALA A 45 -1.88 -4.04 4.70
C ALA A 45 -0.80 -4.39 3.67
N THR A 46 0.37 -3.73 3.75
CA THR A 46 1.51 -4.00 2.86
C THR A 46 2.15 -5.35 3.09
N GLY A 47 2.29 -5.78 4.34
CA GLY A 47 2.70 -7.13 4.67
C GLY A 47 1.76 -8.17 4.04
N GLU A 48 0.46 -7.98 4.23
CA GLU A 48 -0.56 -8.90 3.70
C GLU A 48 -0.57 -8.97 2.17
N TRP A 49 -0.70 -7.85 1.46
CA TRP A 49 -0.81 -7.90 0.00
C TRP A 49 0.49 -8.36 -0.65
N SER A 50 1.65 -8.03 -0.08
CA SER A 50 2.94 -8.49 -0.61
C SER A 50 3.12 -10.00 -0.43
N ALA A 51 2.62 -10.58 0.67
CA ALA A 51 2.54 -12.02 0.88
C ALA A 51 1.61 -12.71 -0.14
N VAL A 52 0.44 -12.12 -0.43
CA VAL A 52 -0.47 -12.62 -1.47
C VAL A 52 0.23 -12.69 -2.82
N VAL A 53 0.95 -11.64 -3.23
CA VAL A 53 1.72 -11.61 -4.48
C VAL A 53 2.80 -12.70 -4.52
N CYS A 54 3.40 -13.02 -3.38
CA CYS A 54 4.46 -14.04 -3.27
C CYS A 54 3.95 -15.48 -3.10
N SER A 55 2.65 -15.67 -2.86
CA SER A 55 2.10 -16.93 -2.34
C SER A 55 2.27 -18.18 -3.23
N THR A 56 2.32 -18.00 -4.55
CA THR A 56 2.33 -19.12 -5.52
C THR A 56 3.65 -19.30 -6.25
N GLY A 57 4.60 -18.37 -6.11
CA GLY A 57 5.85 -18.36 -6.89
C GLY A 57 5.71 -17.88 -8.34
N VAL A 58 4.51 -17.92 -8.93
CA VAL A 58 4.24 -17.57 -10.35
C VAL A 58 4.83 -16.21 -10.74
N TYR A 59 4.63 -15.17 -9.91
CA TYR A 59 5.15 -13.84 -10.19
C TYR A 59 6.69 -13.79 -10.14
N ALA A 60 7.32 -14.54 -9.22
CA ALA A 60 8.76 -14.59 -9.09
C ALA A 60 9.41 -15.36 -10.26
N GLU A 61 8.78 -16.43 -10.71
CA GLU A 61 9.26 -17.29 -11.80
C GLU A 61 9.17 -16.61 -13.17
N ALA A 62 8.29 -15.61 -13.33
CA ALA A 62 8.21 -14.78 -14.52
C ALA A 62 9.48 -13.92 -14.78
N PHE A 63 10.33 -13.71 -13.77
CA PHE A 63 11.63 -13.07 -13.94
C PHE A 63 12.72 -14.07 -14.36
N ALA A 64 13.60 -13.62 -15.25
CA ALA A 64 14.82 -14.34 -15.60
C ALA A 64 15.68 -14.59 -14.34
N GLU A 65 16.32 -15.76 -14.27
CA GLU A 65 16.98 -16.25 -13.06
C GLU A 65 18.05 -15.28 -12.53
N GLU A 66 18.82 -14.68 -13.42
CA GLU A 66 19.90 -13.75 -13.11
C GLU A 66 19.40 -12.44 -12.47
N THR A 67 18.16 -12.03 -12.74
CA THR A 67 17.58 -10.78 -12.20
C THR A 67 16.60 -11.02 -11.06
N ARG A 68 16.04 -12.23 -10.94
CA ARG A 68 14.95 -12.57 -10.02
C ARG A 68 15.19 -12.14 -8.59
N LYS A 69 16.39 -12.39 -8.05
CA LYS A 69 16.75 -12.02 -6.67
C LYS A 69 16.68 -10.51 -6.45
N LYS A 70 17.15 -9.71 -7.41
CA LYS A 70 17.13 -8.25 -7.35
C LYS A 70 15.70 -7.73 -7.50
N SER A 71 14.95 -8.24 -8.47
CA SER A 71 13.57 -7.83 -8.74
C SER A 71 12.61 -8.14 -7.58
N MET A 72 12.79 -9.27 -6.90
CA MET A 72 11.92 -9.71 -5.80
C MET A 72 12.33 -9.17 -4.42
N LYS A 73 13.42 -8.40 -4.30
CA LYS A 73 13.99 -8.02 -3.00
C LYS A 73 12.99 -7.26 -2.12
N TRP A 74 12.31 -6.26 -2.65
CA TRP A 74 11.36 -5.45 -1.88
C TRP A 74 10.16 -6.28 -1.40
N LEU A 75 9.56 -7.07 -2.29
CA LEU A 75 8.44 -7.95 -1.95
C LEU A 75 8.82 -8.96 -0.86
N LYS A 76 9.97 -9.61 -0.98
CA LYS A 76 10.44 -10.59 0.03
C LYS A 76 10.72 -9.97 1.41
N MET A 77 11.05 -8.68 1.47
CA MET A 77 11.28 -8.00 2.75
C MET A 77 9.97 -7.64 3.47
N HIS A 78 8.86 -7.45 2.75
CA HIS A 78 7.57 -7.08 3.34
C HIS A 78 6.62 -8.27 3.44
N ALA A 79 6.76 -9.30 2.60
CA ALA A 79 5.95 -10.52 2.61
C ALA A 79 6.28 -11.48 3.79
N LEU A 80 6.95 -10.99 4.83
CA LEU A 80 7.31 -11.79 5.99
C LEU A 80 6.05 -12.11 6.79
N TYR A 81 5.75 -13.39 6.96
CA TYR A 81 4.59 -13.87 7.71
C TYR A 81 4.62 -13.47 9.20
N ASP A 82 5.81 -13.13 9.72
CA ASP A 82 6.05 -12.69 11.09
C ASP A 82 6.39 -11.19 11.16
N ASP A 83 5.71 -10.38 10.34
CA ASP A 83 5.92 -8.93 10.37
C ASP A 83 5.33 -8.35 11.67
N ALA A 84 6.21 -8.08 12.63
CA ALA A 84 5.85 -7.53 13.94
C ALA A 84 5.52 -6.03 13.88
N HIS A 85 5.99 -5.31 12.85
CA HIS A 85 5.88 -3.85 12.77
C HIS A 85 4.45 -3.30 12.98
N PRO A 86 3.37 -3.81 12.33
CA PRO A 86 2.03 -3.29 12.58
C PRO A 86 1.55 -3.56 14.01
N TRP A 87 1.96 -4.67 14.63
CA TRP A 87 1.58 -5.00 16.02
C TRP A 87 2.33 -4.12 17.04
N GLU A 88 3.61 -3.86 16.80
CA GLU A 88 4.41 -2.92 17.59
C GLU A 88 3.83 -1.50 17.49
N ALA A 89 3.42 -1.07 16.29
CA ALA A 89 2.74 0.20 16.09
C ALA A 89 1.43 0.26 16.88
N LEU A 90 0.62 -0.81 16.86
CA LEU A 90 -0.63 -0.89 17.61
C LEU A 90 -0.40 -0.82 19.13
N GLU A 91 0.64 -1.48 19.64
CA GLU A 91 1.03 -1.40 21.04
C GLU A 91 1.39 0.03 21.46
N ILE A 92 2.17 0.74 20.64
CA ILE A 92 2.51 2.15 20.88
C ILE A 92 1.25 3.02 20.88
N ILE A 93 0.35 2.84 19.91
CA ILE A 93 -0.90 3.60 19.81
C ILE A 93 -1.75 3.36 21.06
N CYS A 94 -2.00 2.10 21.44
CA CYS A 94 -2.74 1.75 22.64
C CYS A 94 -2.12 2.34 23.91
N THR A 95 -0.79 2.37 23.99
CA THR A 95 -0.05 2.98 25.10
C THR A 95 -0.24 4.49 25.16
N LEU A 96 -0.18 5.18 24.02
CA LEU A 96 -0.36 6.63 23.92
C LEU A 96 -1.78 7.07 24.29
N VAL A 97 -2.80 6.31 23.88
CA VAL A 97 -4.22 6.68 24.09
C VAL A 97 -4.77 6.19 25.43
N GLY A 98 -4.10 5.22 26.05
CA GLY A 98 -4.45 4.62 27.33
C GLY A 98 -5.69 3.71 27.28
N ASN A 99 -6.07 3.18 28.45
CA ASN A 99 -7.12 2.16 28.56
C ASN A 99 -8.57 2.70 28.48
N LYS A 100 -8.75 4.02 28.47
CA LYS A 100 -10.07 4.67 28.48
C LYS A 100 -10.10 5.89 27.54
N PRO A 101 -9.81 5.72 26.24
CA PRO A 101 -9.86 6.83 25.30
C PRO A 101 -11.30 7.31 25.11
N SER A 102 -11.46 8.62 24.87
CA SER A 102 -12.78 9.18 24.57
C SER A 102 -13.36 8.57 23.29
N LEU A 103 -14.69 8.55 23.18
CA LEU A 103 -15.36 8.07 21.96
C LEU A 103 -14.93 8.87 20.71
N GLN A 104 -14.63 10.16 20.90
CA GLN A 104 -14.13 11.02 19.83
C GLN A 104 -12.77 10.54 19.32
N LEU A 105 -11.82 10.25 20.21
CA LEU A 105 -10.50 9.77 19.83
C LEU A 105 -10.57 8.38 19.18
N GLN A 106 -11.43 7.49 19.70
CA GLN A 106 -11.66 6.19 19.06
C GLN A 106 -12.19 6.34 17.63
N ALA A 107 -13.12 7.28 17.43
CA ALA A 107 -13.66 7.56 16.10
C ALA A 107 -12.60 8.17 15.17
N GLU A 108 -11.74 9.05 15.67
CA GLU A 108 -10.65 9.67 14.92
C GLU A 108 -9.62 8.63 14.45
N LEU A 109 -9.15 7.76 15.35
CA LEU A 109 -8.24 6.66 15.01
C LEU A 109 -8.85 5.75 13.95
N ARG A 110 -10.11 5.34 14.14
CA ARG A 110 -10.83 4.51 13.17
C ARG A 110 -10.91 5.19 11.81
N GLN A 111 -11.26 6.47 11.77
CA GLN A 111 -11.36 7.23 10.51
C GLN A 111 -10.00 7.35 9.82
N ALA A 112 -8.92 7.55 10.56
CA ALA A 112 -7.56 7.61 10.01
C ALA A 112 -7.16 6.28 9.38
N VAL A 113 -7.36 5.17 10.10
CA VAL A 113 -7.08 3.80 9.62
C VAL A 113 -7.89 3.49 8.37
N THR A 114 -9.22 3.70 8.41
CA THR A 114 -10.07 3.39 7.26
C THR A 114 -9.76 4.28 6.07
N LYS A 115 -9.42 5.56 6.28
CA LYS A 115 -9.05 6.47 5.18
C LYS A 115 -7.77 6.02 4.48
N SER A 116 -6.78 5.50 5.21
CA SER A 116 -5.58 4.90 4.60
C SER A 116 -5.94 3.71 3.71
N TYR A 117 -6.80 2.80 4.20
CA TYR A 117 -7.29 1.68 3.40
C TYR A 117 -8.11 2.13 2.19
N ASP A 118 -8.98 3.12 2.34
CA ASP A 118 -9.81 3.66 1.25
C ASP A 118 -8.96 4.30 0.16
N TYR A 119 -7.87 5.00 0.50
CA TYR A 119 -6.95 5.53 -0.50
C TYR A 119 -6.08 4.46 -1.16
N MET A 120 -5.70 3.39 -0.45
CA MET A 120 -5.11 2.20 -1.07
C MET A 120 -6.11 1.54 -2.04
N TYR A 121 -7.38 1.42 -1.65
CA TYR A 121 -8.43 0.87 -2.49
C TYR A 121 -8.67 1.73 -3.74
N LEU A 122 -8.77 3.05 -3.58
CA LEU A 122 -8.93 4.00 -4.69
C LEU A 122 -7.77 3.89 -5.69
N PHE A 123 -6.53 3.76 -5.19
CA PHE A 123 -5.36 3.51 -6.01
C PHE A 123 -5.55 2.22 -6.85
N LEU A 124 -5.92 1.12 -6.21
CA LEU A 124 -6.07 -0.18 -6.85
C LEU A 124 -7.22 -0.20 -7.86
N GLU A 125 -8.36 0.40 -7.54
CA GLU A 125 -9.50 0.54 -8.45
C GLU A 125 -9.09 1.27 -9.73
N ARG A 126 -8.32 2.36 -9.60
CA ARG A 126 -7.84 3.09 -10.77
C ARG A 126 -6.90 2.25 -11.62
N CYS A 127 -6.00 1.48 -11.01
CA CYS A 127 -5.13 0.54 -11.72
C CYS A 127 -5.92 -0.54 -12.47
N ILE A 128 -6.92 -1.14 -11.85
CA ILE A 128 -7.78 -2.17 -12.47
C ILE A 128 -8.59 -1.59 -13.63
N GLN A 129 -9.11 -0.37 -13.50
CA GLN A 129 -9.80 0.32 -14.59
C GLN A 129 -8.89 0.53 -15.79
N LEU A 130 -7.64 0.95 -15.57
CA LEU A 130 -6.66 1.15 -16.65
C LEU A 130 -6.26 -0.18 -17.31
N ASP A 131 -6.15 -1.27 -16.55
CA ASP A 131 -5.84 -2.60 -17.08
C ASP A 131 -6.97 -3.14 -17.97
N LYS A 132 -8.22 -2.97 -17.54
CA LYS A 132 -9.42 -3.31 -18.34
C LYS A 132 -9.52 -2.53 -19.65
N VAL A 133 -8.92 -1.34 -19.75
CA VAL A 133 -8.87 -0.58 -21.02
C VAL A 133 -7.74 -1.07 -21.94
N LYS A 134 -6.63 -1.56 -21.37
CA LYS A 134 -5.50 -2.09 -22.14
C LYS A 134 -5.78 -3.49 -22.73
N SER A 135 -6.42 -4.37 -21.96
CA SER A 135 -6.72 -5.76 -22.37
C SER A 135 -7.55 -5.88 -23.68
N PRO A 136 -8.61 -5.09 -23.91
CA PRO A 136 -9.35 -5.07 -25.17
C PRO A 136 -8.51 -4.56 -26.34
N ARG A 137 -7.70 -3.51 -26.15
CA ARG A 137 -6.85 -2.94 -27.21
C ARG A 137 -5.75 -3.90 -27.64
N GLY A 138 -5.17 -4.67 -26.70
CA GLY A 138 -4.19 -5.71 -27.01
C GLY A 138 -4.77 -6.87 -27.84
N ARG A 139 -6.04 -7.26 -27.58
CA ARG A 139 -6.74 -8.27 -28.39
C ARG A 139 -7.10 -7.77 -29.80
N VAL A 140 -7.50 -6.51 -29.96
CA VAL A 140 -7.80 -5.94 -31.29
C VAL A 140 -6.53 -5.81 -32.13
N ALA A 141 -5.44 -5.31 -31.55
CA ALA A 141 -4.16 -5.18 -32.26
C ALA A 141 -3.55 -6.54 -32.67
N ALA A 142 -3.76 -7.60 -31.88
CA ALA A 142 -3.32 -8.95 -32.22
C ALA A 142 -4.20 -9.65 -33.29
N LEU A 143 -5.39 -9.12 -33.57
CA LEU A 143 -6.29 -9.59 -34.64
C LEU A 143 -6.06 -8.83 -35.96
N GLU A 144 -5.31 -7.72 -35.93
CA GLU A 144 -4.96 -6.89 -37.09
C GLU A 144 -3.54 -7.18 -37.64
N MET A 145 -2.85 -8.20 -37.11
CA MET A 145 -1.60 -8.75 -37.66
C MET A 145 -1.82 -10.18 -38.17
#